data_AF-A0A498KZ26-F1
#
_entry.id   AF-A0A498KZ26-F1
#
_cell.length_a   1.000
_cell.length_b   1.000
_cell.length_c   1.000
_cell.angle_alpha   90.00
_cell.angle_beta   90.00
_cell.angle_gamma   90.00
#
_symmetry.space_group_name_H-M   'P 1'
#
loop_
_entity.id
_entity.type
_entity.pdbx_description
1 polymer ?
#
loop_
_entity_poly.entity_id
_entity_poly.type
_entity_poly.pdbx_seq_one_letter_code
_entity_poly.pdbx_strand_id
1 'polypeptide(L)'
;MRRVTIPQGLVRAVDDHVAAEHPREAGGFLACERRGGCLHATEHVPLPNEAATPERRFVATVDERAPPQPRICYHSHTSASTPSGLTDVDRRKIPERYALVVFAPRGDPHSYRLFQRGLLRWRELPVGRAEAGPGEWHPLPRLA
;
A
#
# COMPACT_ATOMS: atom_id res chain seq x y z
N MET A 1 -3.36 -11.13 12.50
CA MET A 1 -2.88 -11.05 11.10
C MET A 1 -1.42 -11.45 11.09
N ARG A 2 -1.04 -12.43 10.26
CA ARG A 2 0.33 -12.96 10.17
C ARG A 2 1.16 -12.34 9.04
N ARG A 3 0.59 -12.26 7.85
CA ARG A 3 1.20 -11.68 6.65
C ARG A 3 0.15 -11.23 5.66
N VAL A 4 0.58 -10.53 4.62
CA VAL A 4 -0.23 -10.21 3.45
C VAL A 4 0.39 -10.76 2.18
N THR A 5 -0.48 -11.28 1.31
CA THR A 5 -0.12 -11.77 -0.01
C THR A 5 -0.79 -10.88 -1.04
N ILE A 6 0.00 -10.31 -1.94
CA ILE A 6 -0.47 -9.52 -3.08
C ILE A 6 -0.18 -10.35 -4.34
N PRO A 7 -1.18 -10.83 -5.10
CA PRO A 7 -0.93 -11.53 -6.35
C PRO A 7 0.01 -10.74 -7.27
N GLN A 8 0.90 -11.43 -7.99
CA GLN A 8 1.89 -10.79 -8.85
C GLN A 8 1.28 -9.77 -9.84
N GLY A 9 0.09 -10.06 -10.37
CA GLY A 9 -0.65 -9.14 -11.24
C GLY A 9 -1.06 -7.84 -10.53
N LEU A 10 -1.44 -7.91 -9.26
CA LEU A 10 -1.79 -6.71 -8.48
C LEU A 10 -0.55 -5.94 -8.02
N VAL A 11 0.59 -6.62 -7.80
CA VAL A 11 1.86 -5.91 -7.59
C VAL A 11 2.18 -5.06 -8.83
N ARG A 12 2.14 -5.65 -10.03
CA ARG A 12 2.35 -4.91 -11.28
C ARG A 12 1.37 -3.75 -11.46
N ALA A 13 0.09 -3.96 -11.16
CA ALA A 13 -0.91 -2.89 -11.26
C ALA A 13 -0.63 -1.71 -10.30
N VAL A 14 -0.13 -2.00 -9.08
CA VAL A 14 0.34 -0.95 -8.16
C VAL A 14 1.57 -0.25 -8.73
N ASP A 15 2.52 -0.99 -9.27
CA ASP A 15 3.77 -0.44 -9.82
C ASP A 15 3.51 0.48 -11.00
N ASP A 16 2.68 0.03 -11.94
CA ASP A 16 2.27 0.78 -13.12
C ASP A 16 1.54 2.07 -12.72
N HIS A 17 0.67 2.02 -11.70
CA HIS A 17 -0.01 3.21 -11.20
C HIS A 17 0.95 4.19 -10.52
N VAL A 18 1.89 3.71 -9.71
CA VAL A 18 2.91 4.55 -9.07
C VAL A 18 3.81 5.21 -10.12
N ALA A 19 4.22 4.48 -11.15
CA ALA A 19 5.02 5.01 -12.25
C ALA A 19 4.26 6.05 -13.07
N ALA A 20 2.96 5.84 -13.32
CA ALA A 20 2.13 6.75 -14.08
C ALA A 20 1.85 8.09 -13.37
N GLU A 21 1.71 8.08 -12.04
CA GLU A 21 1.43 9.29 -11.26
C GLU A 21 2.69 10.06 -10.87
N HIS A 22 3.88 9.45 -10.94
CA HIS A 22 5.14 10.12 -10.59
C HIS A 22 5.30 11.45 -11.36
N PRO A 23 5.68 12.56 -10.70
CA PRO A 23 6.24 12.68 -9.34
C PRO A 23 5.20 12.80 -8.21
N ARG A 24 3.91 12.75 -8.50
CA ARG A 24 2.84 12.81 -7.49
C ARG A 24 2.77 11.49 -6.72
N GLU A 25 2.41 11.57 -5.44
CA GLU A 25 2.08 10.38 -4.67
C GLU A 25 0.82 9.73 -5.27
N ALA A 26 0.95 8.48 -5.70
CA ALA A 26 -0.17 7.62 -6.06
C ALA A 26 -0.77 6.99 -4.82
N GLY A 27 -2.04 6.58 -4.87
CA GLY A 27 -2.65 5.82 -3.78
C GLY A 27 -4.00 5.24 -4.13
N GLY A 28 -4.59 4.55 -3.16
CA GLY A 28 -5.88 3.89 -3.32
C GLY A 28 -6.05 2.73 -2.36
N PHE A 29 -6.77 1.70 -2.80
CA PHE A 29 -7.06 0.52 -2.01
C PHE A 29 -6.64 -0.78 -2.69
N LEU A 30 -6.34 -1.77 -1.84
CA LEU A 30 -6.37 -3.18 -2.21
C LEU A 30 -7.55 -3.84 -1.48
N ALA A 31 -8.53 -4.32 -2.23
CA ALA A 31 -9.58 -5.17 -1.67
C ALA A 31 -8.92 -6.48 -1.18
N CYS A 32 -9.36 -6.99 -0.03
CA CYS A 32 -8.74 -8.17 0.55
C CYS A 32 -9.76 -9.17 1.07
N GLU A 33 -9.29 -10.41 1.20
CA GLU A 33 -9.98 -11.46 1.93
C GLU A 33 -9.10 -12.01 3.05
N ARG A 34 -9.73 -12.49 4.13
CA ARG A 34 -9.03 -13.23 5.19
C ARG A 34 -9.00 -14.71 4.83
N ARG A 35 -7.80 -15.29 4.75
CA ARG A 35 -7.61 -16.74 4.57
C ARG A 35 -6.52 -17.22 5.52
N GLY A 36 -6.82 -18.21 6.37
CA GLY A 36 -5.82 -18.81 7.28
C GLY A 36 -5.05 -17.81 8.18
N GLY A 37 -5.65 -16.68 8.56
CA GLY A 37 -4.99 -15.63 9.36
C GLY A 37 -4.06 -14.68 8.57
N CYS A 38 -4.07 -14.75 7.24
CA CYS A 38 -3.42 -13.84 6.30
C CYS A 38 -4.46 -12.94 5.59
N LEU A 39 -4.05 -11.79 5.06
CA LEU A 39 -4.83 -11.08 4.03
C LEU A 39 -4.31 -11.47 2.66
N HIS A 40 -5.24 -11.65 1.74
CA HIS A 40 -4.94 -11.86 0.33
C HIS A 40 -5.60 -10.72 -0.43
N ALA A 41 -4.80 -9.91 -1.13
CA ALA A 41 -5.33 -8.89 -2.00
C ALA A 41 -6.02 -9.55 -3.21
N THR A 42 -7.21 -9.06 -3.56
CA THR A 42 -8.04 -9.62 -4.63
C THR A 42 -8.26 -8.63 -5.76
N GLU A 43 -8.20 -7.34 -5.47
CA GLU A 43 -8.44 -6.26 -6.43
C GLU A 43 -7.63 -5.03 -6.08
N HIS A 44 -7.22 -4.27 -7.10
CA HIS A 44 -6.56 -2.97 -6.97
C HIS A 44 -7.51 -1.87 -7.41
N VAL A 45 -7.70 -0.87 -6.55
CA VAL A 45 -8.58 0.27 -6.78
C VAL A 45 -7.74 1.55 -6.64
N PRO A 46 -7.22 2.12 -7.75
CA PRO A 46 -6.52 3.39 -7.71
C PRO A 46 -7.49 4.55 -7.44
N LEU A 47 -7.02 5.57 -6.73
CA LEU A 47 -7.78 6.79 -6.47
C LEU A 47 -6.98 8.03 -6.89
N PRO A 48 -7.65 9.07 -7.40
CA PRO A 48 -6.97 10.32 -7.73
C PRO A 48 -6.43 10.99 -6.47
N ASN A 49 -5.26 11.62 -6.59
CA ASN A 49 -4.70 12.43 -5.51
C ASN A 49 -5.26 13.86 -5.56
N GLU A 50 -6.02 14.23 -4.55
CA GLU A 50 -6.71 15.51 -4.37
C GLU A 50 -5.91 16.49 -3.48
N ALA A 51 -4.67 16.14 -3.11
CA ALA A 51 -3.85 16.99 -2.26
C ALA A 51 -3.41 18.27 -2.98
N ALA A 52 -3.35 19.39 -2.26
CA ALA A 52 -2.78 20.65 -2.76
C ALA A 52 -1.25 20.58 -3.00
N THR A 53 -0.57 19.58 -2.46
CA THR A 53 0.87 19.32 -2.61
C THR A 53 1.09 17.85 -2.95
N PRO A 54 0.65 17.40 -4.14
CA PRO A 54 0.50 15.98 -4.46
C PRO A 54 1.83 15.23 -4.51
N GLU A 55 2.96 15.90 -4.71
CA GLU A 55 4.31 15.28 -4.70
C GLU A 55 4.83 14.94 -3.30
N ARG A 56 4.12 15.39 -2.25
CA ARG A 56 4.52 15.19 -0.85
C ARG A 56 3.42 14.57 0.01
N ARG A 57 2.24 14.39 -0.56
CA ARG A 57 1.07 13.93 0.17
C ARG A 57 0.03 13.33 -0.75
N PHE A 58 -0.47 12.17 -0.36
CA PHE A 58 -1.69 11.59 -0.85
C PHE A 58 -2.89 12.01 0.00
N VAL A 59 -3.92 12.54 -0.66
CA VAL A 59 -5.26 12.75 -0.08
C VAL A 59 -6.27 12.28 -1.11
N ALA A 60 -7.23 11.46 -0.70
CA ALA A 60 -8.34 11.06 -1.56
C ALA A 60 -9.63 11.05 -0.76
N THR A 61 -10.72 11.42 -1.42
CA THR A 61 -12.07 11.22 -0.89
C THR A 61 -12.42 9.74 -0.95
N VAL A 62 -12.79 9.17 0.20
CA VAL A 62 -13.26 7.78 0.30
C VAL A 62 -14.76 7.76 -0.01
N ASP A 63 -15.11 7.38 -1.22
CA ASP A 63 -16.49 7.26 -1.69
C ASP A 63 -16.86 5.79 -2.02
N GLU A 64 -17.91 5.60 -2.81
CA GLU A 64 -18.43 4.28 -3.22
C GLU A 64 -17.41 3.41 -3.96
N ARG A 65 -16.31 3.98 -4.47
CA ARG A 65 -15.22 3.23 -5.08
C ARG A 65 -14.43 2.42 -4.06
N ALA A 66 -14.46 2.80 -2.78
CA ALA A 66 -13.66 2.13 -1.77
C ALA A 66 -14.21 0.73 -1.46
N PRO A 67 -13.41 -0.36 -1.62
CA PRO A 67 -13.90 -1.72 -1.44
C PRO A 67 -14.36 -1.96 0.02
N PRO A 68 -15.24 -2.93 0.28
CA PRO A 68 -15.63 -3.29 1.63
C PRO A 68 -14.43 -3.79 2.44
N GLN A 69 -14.54 -3.77 3.77
CA GLN A 69 -13.52 -4.36 4.63
C GLN A 69 -13.53 -5.90 4.53
N PRO A 70 -12.36 -6.56 4.64
CA PRO A 70 -11.04 -5.98 4.88
C PRO A 70 -10.40 -5.39 3.62
N ARG A 71 -9.72 -4.27 3.78
CA ARG A 71 -8.96 -3.58 2.74
C ARG A 71 -7.66 -3.02 3.28
N ILE A 72 -6.75 -2.71 2.38
CA ILE A 72 -5.49 -2.03 2.68
C ILE A 72 -5.52 -0.71 1.93
N CYS A 73 -5.38 0.42 2.60
CA CYS A 73 -5.04 1.65 1.88
C CYS A 73 -3.56 1.61 1.52
N TYR A 74 -3.21 2.09 0.35
CA TYR A 74 -1.81 2.29 0.01
C TYR A 74 -1.59 3.71 -0.51
N HIS A 75 -0.37 4.18 -0.34
CA HIS A 75 0.12 5.37 -1.00
C HIS A 75 1.62 5.24 -1.25
N SER A 76 2.11 5.95 -2.26
CA SER A 76 3.53 5.98 -2.58
C SER A 76 4.23 7.19 -1.98
N HIS A 77 5.50 7.03 -1.64
CA HIS A 77 6.40 8.14 -1.34
C HIS A 77 7.37 8.32 -2.52
N THR A 78 7.33 9.50 -3.16
CA THR A 78 8.01 9.76 -4.45
C THR A 78 9.26 10.63 -4.34
N SER A 79 9.74 10.93 -3.12
CA SER A 79 10.99 11.65 -2.88
C SER A 79 12.01 10.78 -2.15
N ALA A 80 13.29 10.87 -2.53
CA ALA A 80 14.36 10.20 -1.79
C ALA A 80 14.56 10.75 -0.36
N SER A 81 14.02 11.94 -0.07
CA SER A 81 14.09 12.56 1.26
C SER A 81 13.01 12.09 2.22
N THR A 82 12.03 11.30 1.76
CA THR A 82 10.95 10.81 2.62
C THR A 82 11.29 9.40 3.15
N PRO A 83 10.80 9.04 4.36
CA PRO A 83 10.99 7.69 4.89
C PRO A 83 10.37 6.61 3.98
N SER A 84 10.95 5.41 3.94
CA SER A 84 10.39 4.28 3.17
C SER A 84 9.12 3.66 3.76
N GLY A 85 8.68 4.12 4.94
CA GLY A 85 7.52 3.63 5.68
C GLY A 85 6.68 4.79 6.25
N LEU A 86 5.76 4.48 7.19
CA LEU A 86 4.85 5.49 7.74
C LEU A 86 5.58 6.65 8.44
N THR A 87 5.27 7.86 7.99
CA THR A 87 5.58 9.11 8.68
C THR A 87 4.66 9.33 9.89
N ASP A 88 5.01 10.29 10.75
CA ASP A 88 4.14 10.69 11.85
C ASP A 88 2.80 11.28 11.38
N VAL A 89 2.78 11.90 10.20
CA VAL A 89 1.54 12.40 9.60
C VAL A 89 0.66 11.22 9.20
N ASP A 90 1.21 10.20 8.54
CA ASP A 90 0.46 9.02 8.13
C ASP A 90 -0.16 8.30 9.33
N ARG A 91 0.64 8.13 10.39
CA ARG A 91 0.21 7.45 11.62
C ARG A 91 -1.01 8.10 12.27
N ARG A 92 -1.14 9.43 12.13
CA ARG A 92 -2.24 10.22 12.68
C ARG A 92 -3.43 10.32 11.73
N LYS A 93 -3.19 10.39 10.41
CA LYS A 93 -4.22 10.72 9.43
C LYS A 93 -4.86 9.52 8.76
N ILE A 94 -4.18 8.38 8.67
CA ILE A 94 -4.76 7.20 8.01
C ILE A 94 -5.87 6.60 8.89
N PRO A 95 -7.13 6.61 8.43
CA PRO A 95 -8.25 6.08 9.20
C PRO A 95 -8.35 4.55 9.10
N GLU A 96 -7.66 3.94 8.13
CA GLU A 96 -7.73 2.52 7.84
C GLU A 96 -6.97 1.64 8.83
N ARG A 97 -7.39 0.38 8.92
CA ARG A 97 -6.73 -0.61 9.78
C ARG A 97 -5.40 -1.10 9.22
N TYR A 98 -5.22 -1.05 7.91
CA TYR A 98 -4.00 -1.51 7.22
C TYR A 98 -3.55 -0.45 6.23
N ALA A 99 -2.26 -0.13 6.26
CA ALA A 99 -1.63 0.86 5.40
C ALA A 99 -0.38 0.27 4.74
N LEU A 100 -0.27 0.36 3.42
CA LEU A 100 0.89 -0.05 2.64
C LEU A 100 1.59 1.19 2.09
N VAL A 101 2.85 1.39 2.46
CA VAL A 101 3.69 2.45 1.90
C VAL A 101 4.55 1.86 0.79
N VAL A 102 4.48 2.47 -0.40
CA VAL A 102 5.31 2.11 -1.56
C VAL A 102 6.37 3.19 -1.76
N PHE A 103 7.63 2.88 -1.50
CA PHE A 103 8.71 3.86 -1.68
C PHE A 103 9.23 3.81 -3.12
N ALA A 104 8.99 4.87 -3.88
CA ALA A 104 9.30 4.96 -5.31
C ALA A 104 9.85 6.36 -5.68
N PRO A 105 11.02 6.77 -5.14
CA PRO A 105 11.61 8.09 -5.36
C PRO A 105 11.85 8.48 -6.83
N ARG A 106 11.90 7.51 -7.74
CA ARG A 106 12.15 7.72 -9.17
C ARG A 106 11.04 7.17 -10.07
N GLY A 107 9.89 6.83 -9.48
CA GLY A 107 8.75 6.22 -10.17
C GLY A 107 8.77 4.69 -10.15
N ASP A 108 9.94 4.06 -9.96
CA ASP A 108 10.06 2.62 -9.74
C ASP A 108 10.01 2.26 -8.24
N PRO A 109 9.12 1.33 -7.82
CA PRO A 109 9.07 0.89 -6.43
C PRO A 109 10.34 0.15 -5.96
N HIS A 110 10.94 0.64 -4.87
CA HIS A 110 12.09 0.00 -4.21
C HIS A 110 11.72 -0.70 -2.89
N SER A 111 10.57 -0.37 -2.29
CA SER A 111 10.18 -0.95 -1.00
C SER A 111 8.67 -0.94 -0.80
N TYR A 112 8.15 -2.03 -0.24
CA TYR A 112 6.76 -2.18 0.17
C TYR A 112 6.72 -2.47 1.66
N ARG A 113 6.13 -1.56 2.43
CA ARG A 113 6.05 -1.70 3.88
C ARG A 113 4.61 -1.62 4.34
N LEU A 114 4.10 -2.75 4.85
CA LEU A 114 2.74 -2.85 5.33
C LEU A 114 2.67 -2.66 6.83
N PHE A 115 1.72 -1.87 7.30
CA PHE A 115 1.50 -1.60 8.70
C PHE A 115 0.04 -1.88 9.07
N GLN A 116 -0.14 -2.52 10.21
CA GLN A 116 -1.43 -2.72 10.84
C GLN A 116 -1.59 -1.76 12.02
N ARG A 117 -2.68 -1.00 12.05
CA ARG A 117 -3.05 -0.16 13.18
C ARG A 117 -3.50 -1.04 14.35
N GLY A 118 -2.78 -0.95 15.48
CA GLY A 118 -3.21 -1.46 16.78
C GLY A 118 -3.88 -0.35 17.61
N LEU A 119 -4.22 -0.66 18.87
CA LEU A 119 -4.84 0.31 19.77
C LEU A 119 -3.92 1.49 20.12
N LEU A 120 -2.62 1.23 20.29
CA LEU A 120 -1.65 2.24 20.73
C LEU A 120 -0.55 2.53 19.71
N ARG A 121 -0.25 1.57 18.83
CA ARG A 121 0.88 1.66 17.90
C ARG A 121 0.56 0.97 16.58
N TRP A 122 1.22 1.43 15.53
CA TRP A 122 1.28 0.73 14.26
C TRP A 122 2.33 -0.37 14.33
N ARG A 123 1.98 -1.56 13.84
CA ARG A 123 2.87 -2.72 13.77
C ARG A 123 3.12 -3.07 12.31
N GLU A 124 4.39 -3.13 11.91
CA GLU A 124 4.76 -3.60 10.57
C GLU A 124 4.44 -5.09 10.43
N LEU A 125 3.94 -5.49 9.25
CA LEU A 125 3.61 -6.86 8.90
C LEU A 125 4.38 -7.29 7.65
N PRO A 126 4.79 -8.57 7.55
CA PRO A 126 5.35 -9.09 6.32
C PRO A 126 4.35 -8.96 5.15
N VAL A 127 4.84 -8.44 4.03
CA VAL A 127 4.10 -8.36 2.75
C VAL A 127 4.94 -9.03 1.68
N GLY A 128 4.27 -9.79 0.82
CA GLY A 128 4.92 -10.54 -0.23
C GLY A 128 3.96 -10.84 -1.36
N ARG A 129 4.52 -11.39 -2.43
CA ARG A 129 3.80 -11.77 -3.64
C ARG A 129 3.69 -13.27 -3.79
N ALA A 130 2.67 -13.70 -4.50
CA ALA A 130 2.53 -15.08 -4.97
C ALA A 130 2.03 -15.05 -6.42
N GLU A 131 2.46 -16.04 -7.19
CA GLU A 131 1.87 -16.32 -8.51
C GLU A 131 0.43 -16.81 -8.34
N ALA A 132 -0.40 -16.69 -9.38
CA ALA A 132 -1.79 -17.15 -9.34
C ALA A 132 -1.85 -18.68 -9.08
N GLY A 133 -2.40 -19.09 -7.94
CA GLY A 133 -2.52 -20.51 -7.52
C GLY A 133 -1.87 -20.79 -6.16
N PRO A 134 -1.58 -22.06 -5.80
CA PRO A 134 -0.83 -22.43 -4.59
C PRO A 134 0.67 -22.14 -4.75
N GLY A 135 1.02 -21.00 -5.37
CA GLY A 135 2.37 -20.58 -5.63
C GLY A 135 3.15 -20.28 -4.35
N GLU A 136 4.47 -20.36 -4.46
CA GLU A 136 5.38 -19.97 -3.39
C GLU A 136 5.21 -18.48 -3.05
N TRP A 137 5.25 -18.16 -1.75
CA TRP A 137 5.18 -16.79 -1.28
C TRP A 137 6.59 -16.21 -1.24
N HIS A 138 6.80 -15.09 -1.93
CA HIS A 138 8.09 -14.40 -1.96
C HIS A 138 7.94 -13.01 -1.31
N PRO A 139 8.83 -12.62 -0.38
CA PRO A 139 8.77 -11.29 0.21
C PRO A 139 8.93 -10.20 -0.86
N LEU A 140 8.19 -9.11 -0.72
CA LEU A 140 8.39 -7.92 -1.53
C LEU A 140 9.64 -7.16 -1.03
N PRO A 141 10.31 -6.36 -1.89
CA PRO A 141 11.51 -5.65 -1.49
C PRO A 141 11.23 -4.71 -0.33
N ARG A 142 12.24 -4.56 0.54
CA ARG A 142 12.15 -3.76 1.77
C ARG A 142 13.46 -3.05 2.03
N LEU A 143 13.41 -1.72 2.08
CA LEU A 143 14.50 -0.91 2.60
C LEU A 143 14.39 -0.76 4.12
N ALA A 144 15.55 -0.76 4.79
CA ALA A 144 15.64 -0.60 6.24
C ALA A 144 15.12 0.76 6.70
#